data_AF-A0A379U2F6-F1
#
_entry.id   AF-A0A379U2F6-F1
#
_cell.length_a   1.000
_cell.length_b   1.000
_cell.length_c   1.000
_cell.angle_alpha   90.00
_cell.angle_beta   90.00
_cell.angle_gamma   90.00
#
_symmetry.space_group_name_H-M   'P 1'
#
loop_
_entity.id
_entity.type
_entity.pdbx_description
1 polymer ?
#
loop_
_entity_poly.entity_id
_entity_poly.type
_entity_poly.pdbx_seq_one_letter_code
_entity_poly.pdbx_strand_id
1 'polypeptide(L)' 'MKRAVVVFSGGQDSTTCLAQARHQYDEVHCVTFDYGQRHRAEIDVARSLALNLARARIKCWMSLC' A
#
# COMPACT_ATOMS: atom_id res chain seq x y z
N MET A 1 -19.72 8.75 -0.08
CA MET A 1 -18.48 8.16 0.47
C MET A 1 -17.39 8.21 -0.59
N LYS A 2 -16.25 8.82 -0.29
CA LYS A 2 -15.10 8.93 -1.20
C LYS A 2 -14.12 7.79 -0.93
N ARG A 3 -13.69 7.09 -1.97
CA ARG A 3 -12.79 5.94 -1.88
C ARG A 3 -11.55 6.17 -2.75
N ALA A 4 -10.39 5.68 -2.28
CA ALA A 4 -9.13 5.78 -3.00
C ALA A 4 -8.38 4.45 -3.04
N VAL A 5 -7.57 4.29 -4.09
CA VAL A 5 -6.56 3.23 -4.19
C VAL A 5 -5.19 3.91 -4.25
N VAL A 6 -4.26 3.44 -3.41
CA VAL A 6 -2.88 3.91 -3.37
C VAL A 6 -1.98 2.77 -3.86
N VAL A 7 -1.21 3.03 -4.91
CA VAL A 7 -0.09 2.16 -5.28
C VAL A 7 0.98 2.31 -4.22
N PHE A 8 1.24 1.23 -3.49
CA PHE A 8 1.97 1.24 -2.24
C PHE A 8 3.16 0.29 -2.30
N SER A 9 4.37 0.84 -2.35
CA SER A 9 5.62 0.06 -2.31
C SER A 9 6.21 -0.04 -0.91
N GLY A 10 5.73 0.74 0.06
CA GLY A 10 6.36 0.89 1.37
C GLY A 10 7.51 1.91 1.39
N GLY A 11 7.87 2.49 0.24
CA GLY A 11 8.82 3.59 0.15
C GLY A 11 8.26 4.92 0.66
N GLN A 12 9.14 5.90 0.88
CA GLN A 12 8.81 7.22 1.43
C GLN A 12 7.68 7.93 0.68
N ASP A 13 7.74 7.95 -0.65
CA ASP A 13 6.76 8.65 -1.48
C ASP A 13 5.38 8.01 -1.33
N SER A 14 5.30 6.69 -1.53
CA SER A 14 4.03 5.95 -1.42
C SER A 14 3.44 6.00 0.01
N THR A 15 4.30 6.08 1.03
CA THR A 15 3.91 6.28 2.44
C THR A 15 3.32 7.66 2.69
N THR A 16 3.90 8.69 2.10
CA THR A 16 3.39 10.05 2.18
C THR A 16 2.02 10.15 1.50
N CYS A 17 1.87 9.56 0.32
CA CYS A 17 0.58 9.48 -0.37
C CYS A 17 -0.49 8.74 0.45
N LEU A 18 -0.13 7.62 1.08
CA LEU A 18 -1.05 6.86 1.94
C LEU A 18 -1.50 7.69 3.16
N ALA A 19 -0.56 8.35 3.84
CA ALA A 19 -0.85 9.20 4.98
C ALA A 19 -1.79 10.36 4.59
N GLN A 20 -1.53 11.01 3.46
CA GLN A 20 -2.39 12.07 2.94
C GLN A 20 -3.78 11.56 2.57
N ALA A 21 -3.87 10.42 1.86
CA ALA A 21 -5.14 9.83 1.44
C ALA A 21 -6.04 9.49 2.65
N ARG A 22 -5.44 9.11 3.78
CA ARG A 22 -6.17 8.78 5.02
C ARG A 22 -6.98 9.96 5.59
N HIS A 23 -6.56 11.19 5.31
CA HIS A 23 -7.26 12.40 5.73
C HIS A 23 -8.30 12.90 4.72
N GLN A 24 -8.23 12.42 3.47
CA GLN A 24 -9.06 12.94 2.37
C GLN A 24 -10.19 12.00 1.94
N TYR A 25 -10.08 10.70 2.25
CA TYR A 25 -10.99 9.66 1.81
C TYR A 25 -11.52 8.82 2.98
N ASP A 26 -12.77 8.37 2.87
CA ASP A 26 -13.43 7.56 3.89
C ASP A 26 -12.85 6.12 3.92
N GLU A 27 -12.47 5.61 2.75
CA GLU A 27 -11.89 4.28 2.57
C GLU A 27 -10.68 4.35 1.65
N VAL A 28 -9.57 3.73 2.05
CA VAL A 28 -8.34 3.66 1.28
C VAL A 28 -7.92 2.21 1.16
N HIS A 29 -7.61 1.77 -0.05
CA HIS A 29 -7.03 0.46 -0.34
C HIS A 29 -5.60 0.62 -0.83
N CYS A 30 -4.72 -0.27 -0.41
CA CYS A 30 -3.35 -0.33 -0.92
C CYS A 30 -3.22 -1.48 -1.93
N VAL A 31 -2.51 -1.22 -3.03
CA VAL A 31 -2.07 -2.22 -3.98
C VAL A 31 -0.55 -2.17 -4.11
N THR A 32 0.10 -3.32 -3.94
CA THR A 32 1.54 -3.49 -4.14
C THR A 32 1.74 -4.40 -5.33
N PHE A 33 2.67 -4.06 -6.21
CA PHE A 33 3.07 -4.91 -7.32
C PHE A 33 4.33 -5.68 -6.95
N ASP A 34 4.25 -7.01 -7.02
CA ASP A 34 5.41 -7.89 -6.90
C ASP A 34 5.93 -8.19 -8.32
N TYR A 35 7.05 -7.56 -8.69
CA TYR A 35 7.71 -7.75 -9.98
C TYR A 35 8.79 -8.86 -9.93
N GLY A 36 8.84 -9.67 -8.87
CA GLY A 36 9.92 -10.63 -8.65
C GLY A 36 11.21 -9.96 -8.15
N GLN A 37 11.08 -8.83 -7.44
CA GLN A 37 12.24 -8.14 -6.86
C GLN A 37 12.98 -9.06 -5.87
N ARG A 38 14.33 -8.99 -5.86
CA ARG A 38 15.20 -9.87 -5.04
C ARG A 38 14.88 -9.84 -3.54
N HIS A 39 14.37 -8.73 -3.02
CA HIS A 39 14.11 -8.56 -1.59
C HIS A 39 12.61 -8.57 -1.29
N ARG A 40 12.06 -9.77 -1.04
CA ARG A 40 10.68 -9.94 -0.53
C ARG A 40 10.43 -9.24 0.81
N ALA A 41 11.48 -8.96 1.57
CA ALA A 41 11.40 -8.20 2.81
C ALA A 41 10.75 -6.82 2.63
N GLU A 42 10.93 -6.18 1.47
CA GLU A 42 10.30 -4.87 1.18
C GLU A 42 8.77 -4.98 1.11
N ILE A 43 8.25 -6.06 0.54
CA ILE A 43 6.80 -6.33 0.45
C ILE A 43 6.21 -6.59 1.84
N ASP A 44 6.93 -7.31 2.70
CA ASP A 44 6.48 -7.58 4.07
C ASP A 44 6.46 -6.30 4.92
N VAL A 45 7.47 -5.43 4.77
CA VAL A 45 7.50 -4.11 5.41
C VAL A 45 6.36 -3.23 4.89
N ALA A 46 6.12 -3.20 3.57
CA ALA A 46 4.99 -2.48 2.99
C ALA A 46 3.65 -2.97 3.56
N ARG A 47 3.47 -4.29 3.67
CA ARG A 47 2.26 -4.86 4.26
C ARG A 47 2.06 -4.40 5.71
N SER A 48 3.12 -4.44 6.52
CA SER A 48 3.09 -3.96 7.91
C SER A 48 2.74 -2.48 8.00
N LEU A 49 3.39 -1.63 7.19
CA LEU A 49 3.15 -0.18 7.17
C LEU A 49 1.71 0.16 6.79
N ALA A 50 1.16 -0.47 5.75
CA ALA A 50 -0.20 -0.18 5.31
C ALA A 50 -1.26 -0.67 6.31
N LEU A 51 -1.02 -1.76 7.05
CA LEU A 51 -1.88 -2.19 8.16
C LEU A 51 -1.87 -1.19 9.32
N ASN A 52 -0.68 -0.66 9.66
CA ASN A 52 -0.52 0.31 10.75
C ASN A 52 -1.12 1.68 10.42
N LEU A 53 -0.85 2.21 9.23
CA LEU A 53 -1.18 3.59 8.87
C LEU A 53 -2.65 3.80 8.51
N ALA A 54 -3.25 2.83 7.81
CA ALA A 54 -4.52 3.09 7.15
C ALA A 54 -5.68 2.23 7.65
N ARG A 55 -5.46 1.24 8.54
CA ARG A 55 -6.43 0.13 8.77
C ARG A 55 -7.04 -0.33 7.44
N ALA A 56 -6.22 -0.29 6.39
CA ALA A 56 -6.67 -0.43 5.02
C ALA A 56 -6.71 -1.90 4.68
N ARG A 57 -7.69 -2.27 3.87
CA ARG A 57 -7.73 -3.59 3.27
C ARG A 57 -6.71 -3.61 2.13
N ILE A 58 -5.53 -4.15 2.39
CA ILE A 58 -4.49 -4.35 1.38
C ILE A 58 -4.95 -5.50 0.48
N LYS A 59 -5.21 -5.21 -0.79
CA LYS A 59 -5.29 -6.25 -1.82
C LYS A 59 -3.92 -6.34 -2.46
N CYS A 60 -3.13 -7.30 -1.99
CA CYS A 60 -1.90 -7.69 -2.67
C CYS A 60 -2.34 -8.36 -3.97
N TRP A 61 -2.09 -7.74 -5.13
CA TRP A 61 -2.31 -8.42 -6.40
C TRP A 61 -1.03 -9.10 -6.84
N MET A 62 -1.26 -10.32 -7.32
CA MET A 62 -0.33 -11.40 -7.59
C MET A 62 0.83 -10.95 -8.48
N SER A 63 2.01 -11.50 -8.19
CA SER A 63 3.16 -11.66 -9.08
C SER A 63 2.78 -11.42 -10.55
N LEU A 64 3.32 -10.36 -11.15
CA LEU A 64 3.42 -10.28 -12.62
C LEU A 64 4.51 -11.26 -13.05
N CYS A 65 4.19 -12.55 -12.98
CA CYS A 65 4.83 -13.59 -13.78
C CYS A 65 3.79 -14.12 -14.74
#